data_AF-A0A257GXR0-F1
#
_entry.id   AF-A0A257GXR0-F1
#
_cell.length_a   1.000
_cell.length_b   1.000
_cell.length_c   1.000
_cell.angle_alpha   90.00
_cell.angle_beta   90.00
_cell.angle_gamma   90.00
#
_symmetry.space_group_name_H-M   'P 1'
#
loop_
_entity.id
_entity.type
_entity.pdbx_description
1 polymer ?
#
loop_
_entity_poly.entity_id
_entity_poly.type
_entity_poly.pdbx_seq_one_letter_code
_entity_poly.pdbx_strand_id
1 'polypeptide(L)'
;NIGSQLIQSMVGQDYEDVKEAVTGELKNHFRPEFLNRIDETVVFHSLDAANIASIAKIQLATLMSRLAKMELTLEVSEAAVAELAKVGFDPVFGARPLKRAIQQRIENPLSKLLLEGKFLPKDTIRVGVDPIQSPGQFSFS
;
A
#
# COMPACT_ATOMS: atom_id res chain seq x y z
N ASN A 1 -6.32 15.42 -8.17
CA ASN A 1 -7.23 14.35 -7.75
C ASN A 1 -8.46 15.06 -7.21
N ILE A 2 -9.61 14.90 -7.85
CA ILE A 2 -10.84 15.66 -7.54
C ILE A 2 -11.86 14.64 -7.02
N GLY A 3 -12.59 15.00 -5.97
CA GLY A 3 -13.61 14.12 -5.38
C GLY A 3 -13.07 12.99 -4.49
N SER A 4 -11.76 12.92 -4.20
CA SER A 4 -11.20 11.84 -3.36
C SER A 4 -11.87 11.80 -1.99
N GLN A 5 -12.00 12.94 -1.30
CA GLN A 5 -12.68 13.04 0.00
C GLN A 5 -14.14 12.58 -0.05
N LEU A 6 -14.81 12.81 -1.18
CA LEU A 6 -16.21 12.43 -1.39
C LEU A 6 -16.36 10.91 -1.49
N ILE A 7 -15.52 10.27 -2.31
CA ILE A 7 -15.44 8.81 -2.45
C ILE A 7 -15.12 8.15 -1.09
N GLN A 8 -14.33 8.82 -0.25
CA GLN A 8 -14.02 8.33 1.10
C GLN A 8 -15.20 8.44 2.06
N SER A 9 -15.94 9.55 2.04
CA SER A 9 -17.13 9.72 2.89
C SER A 9 -18.27 8.78 2.52
N MET A 10 -18.26 8.27 1.29
CA MET A 10 -19.28 7.38 0.73
C MET A 10 -18.81 5.92 0.64
N VAL A 11 -17.79 5.53 1.42
CA VAL A 11 -17.34 4.13 1.48
C VAL A 11 -18.50 3.22 1.91
N GLY A 12 -18.81 2.22 1.08
CA GLY A 12 -19.91 1.28 1.30
C GLY A 12 -21.25 1.71 0.70
N GLN A 13 -21.32 2.86 0.01
CA GLN A 13 -22.48 3.26 -0.79
C GLN A 13 -22.42 2.66 -2.19
N ASP A 14 -23.55 2.70 -2.89
CA ASP A 14 -23.66 2.22 -4.27
C ASP A 14 -22.78 3.04 -5.22
N TYR A 15 -22.23 2.36 -6.22
CA TYR A 15 -21.30 2.97 -7.17
C TYR A 15 -21.92 4.15 -7.92
N GLU A 16 -23.20 4.05 -8.28
CA GLU A 16 -23.90 5.12 -9.00
C GLU A 16 -24.04 6.38 -8.15
N ASP A 17 -24.31 6.25 -6.84
CA ASP A 17 -24.39 7.38 -5.92
C ASP A 17 -23.04 8.09 -5.79
N VAL A 18 -21.96 7.31 -5.64
CA VAL A 18 -20.58 7.83 -5.58
C VAL A 18 -20.22 8.55 -6.88
N LYS A 19 -20.58 7.96 -8.03
CA LYS A 19 -20.31 8.51 -9.35
C LYS A 19 -21.07 9.81 -9.58
N GLU A 20 -22.34 9.89 -9.18
CA GLU A 20 -23.13 11.11 -9.30
C GLU A 20 -22.53 12.24 -8.46
N ALA A 21 -22.16 11.93 -7.21
CA ALA A 21 -21.53 12.88 -6.30
C ALA A 21 -20.20 13.42 -6.88
N VAL A 22 -19.34 12.54 -7.40
CA VAL A 22 -18.06 12.93 -8.04
C VAL A 22 -18.31 13.73 -9.32
N THR A 23 -19.34 13.39 -10.10
CA THR A 23 -19.71 14.12 -11.31
C THR A 23 -20.19 15.54 -10.99
N GLY A 24 -20.92 15.71 -9.90
CA GLY A 24 -21.30 17.04 -9.38
C GLY A 24 -20.08 17.89 -9.06
N GLU A 25 -19.10 17.31 -8.36
CA GLU A 25 -17.85 18.00 -8.02
C GLU A 25 -17.02 18.38 -9.26
N LEU A 26 -16.97 17.50 -10.27
CA LEU A 26 -16.30 17.79 -11.55
C LEU A 26 -16.93 18.97 -12.29
N LYS A 27 -18.27 19.10 -12.28
CA LYS A 27 -18.98 20.23 -12.89
C LYS A 27 -18.73 21.56 -12.18
N ASN A 28 -18.45 21.53 -10.88
CA ASN A 28 -18.06 22.72 -10.11
C ASN A 28 -16.62 23.15 -10.41
N HIS A 29 -15.73 22.20 -10.71
CA HIS A 29 -14.31 22.46 -10.91
C HIS A 29 -13.94 22.76 -12.38
N PHE A 30 -14.60 22.12 -13.34
CA PHE A 30 -14.30 22.25 -14.77
C PHE A 30 -15.42 22.93 -15.56
N ARG A 31 -15.03 23.64 -16.63
CA ARG A 31 -15.97 24.23 -17.59
C ARG A 31 -16.71 23.11 -18.35
N PRO A 32 -18.00 23.28 -18.71
CA PRO A 32 -18.77 22.29 -19.46
C PRO A 32 -18.11 21.90 -20.79
N GLU A 33 -17.52 22.86 -21.49
CA GLU A 33 -16.75 22.68 -22.74
C GLU A 33 -15.65 21.63 -22.61
N PHE A 34 -14.98 21.58 -21.45
CA PHE A 34 -13.91 20.62 -21.19
C PHE A 34 -14.47 19.23 -20.90
N LEU A 35 -15.53 19.14 -20.09
CA LEU A 35 -16.18 17.87 -19.76
C LEU A 35 -16.78 17.20 -21.01
N ASN A 36 -17.31 17.99 -21.94
CA ASN A 36 -17.85 17.51 -23.20
C ASN A 36 -16.78 16.92 -24.16
N ARG A 37 -15.49 17.07 -23.85
CA ARG A 37 -14.36 16.48 -24.62
C ARG A 37 -13.79 15.21 -23.98
N ILE A 38 -14.38 14.72 -22.90
CA ILE A 38 -13.94 13.49 -22.24
C ILE A 38 -14.85 12.35 -22.69
N ASP A 39 -14.29 11.38 -23.41
CA ASP A 39 -15.03 10.22 -23.93
C ASP A 39 -15.46 9.27 -22.80
N GLU A 40 -14.62 9.08 -21.79
CA GLU A 40 -14.91 8.18 -20.66
C GLU A 40 -14.33 8.73 -19.35
N THR A 41 -15.11 8.63 -18.28
CA THR A 41 -14.68 8.95 -16.92
C THR A 41 -14.70 7.68 -16.07
N VAL A 42 -13.53 7.28 -15.56
CA VAL A 42 -13.38 6.11 -14.68
C VAL A 42 -13.32 6.59 -13.23
N VAL A 43 -14.27 6.14 -12.41
CA VAL A 43 -14.29 6.41 -10.96
C VAL A 43 -13.65 5.22 -10.24
N PHE A 44 -12.59 5.50 -9.48
CA PHE A 44 -11.91 4.48 -8.69
C PHE A 44 -12.58 4.32 -7.33
N HIS A 45 -12.83 3.08 -6.92
CA HIS A 45 -13.32 2.75 -5.59
C HIS A 45 -12.24 2.97 -4.53
N SER A 46 -12.68 3.29 -3.32
CA SER A 46 -11.82 3.29 -2.14
C SER A 46 -11.21 1.90 -1.91
N LEU A 47 -9.93 1.87 -1.54
CA LEU A 47 -9.23 0.64 -1.18
C LEU A 47 -9.61 0.24 0.25
N ASP A 48 -10.07 -1.00 0.44
CA ASP A 48 -10.21 -1.60 1.77
C ASP A 48 -8.87 -2.18 2.28
N ALA A 49 -8.84 -2.59 3.55
CA ALA A 49 -7.64 -3.15 4.17
C ALA A 49 -7.12 -4.42 3.45
N ALA A 50 -8.00 -5.24 2.88
CA ALA A 50 -7.62 -6.47 2.18
C ALA A 50 -6.93 -6.16 0.84
N ASN A 51 -7.41 -5.13 0.13
CA ASN A 51 -6.79 -4.61 -1.08
C ASN A 51 -5.39 -4.04 -0.76
N ILE A 52 -5.25 -3.25 0.30
CA ILE A 52 -3.95 -2.72 0.71
C ILE A 52 -2.97 -3.85 1.08
N ALA A 53 -3.42 -4.86 1.82
CA ALA A 53 -2.59 -6.02 2.15
C ALA A 53 -2.13 -6.77 0.88
N SER A 54 -3.03 -6.92 -0.10
CA SER A 54 -2.68 -7.55 -1.39
C SER A 54 -1.66 -6.73 -2.18
N ILE A 55 -1.81 -5.40 -2.21
CA ILE A 55 -0.82 -4.49 -2.81
C ILE A 55 0.53 -4.58 -2.07
N ALA A 56 0.52 -4.70 -0.75
CA ALA A 56 1.73 -4.88 0.04
C ALA A 56 2.47 -6.16 -0.34
N LYS A 57 1.75 -7.28 -0.51
CA LYS A 57 2.32 -8.56 -0.97
C LYS A 57 2.97 -8.43 -2.35
N ILE A 58 2.33 -7.73 -3.30
CA ILE A 58 2.90 -7.47 -4.63
C ILE A 58 4.21 -6.68 -4.54
N GLN A 59 4.25 -5.63 -3.72
CA GLN A 59 5.46 -4.83 -3.55
C GLN A 59 6.58 -5.61 -2.85
N LEU A 60 6.24 -6.41 -1.83
CA LEU A 60 7.18 -7.30 -1.16
C LEU A 60 7.75 -8.36 -2.10
N ALA A 61 6.96 -8.88 -3.05
CA ALA A 61 7.45 -9.84 -4.05
C ALA A 61 8.62 -9.27 -4.89
N THR A 62 8.62 -7.96 -5.14
CA THR A 62 9.74 -7.29 -5.82
C THR A 62 11.01 -7.32 -4.96
N LEU A 63 10.89 -7.10 -3.65
CA LEU A 63 12.01 -7.22 -2.71
C LEU A 63 12.50 -8.68 -2.60
N MET A 64 11.57 -9.63 -2.47
CA MET A 64 11.88 -11.08 -2.41
C MET A 64 12.66 -11.51 -3.65
N SER A 65 12.27 -11.06 -4.84
CA SER A 65 12.98 -11.36 -6.09
C SER A 65 14.42 -10.83 -6.08
N ARG A 66 14.68 -9.65 -5.51
CA ARG A 66 16.04 -9.11 -5.39
C ARG A 66 16.89 -9.91 -4.41
N LEU A 67 16.33 -10.31 -3.27
CA LEU A 67 17.02 -11.13 -2.27
C LEU A 67 17.32 -12.53 -2.80
N ALA A 68 16.43 -13.12 -3.59
CA ALA A 68 16.65 -14.42 -4.22
C ALA A 68 17.88 -14.43 -5.15
N LYS A 69 18.19 -13.30 -5.83
CA LYS A 69 19.42 -13.16 -6.62
C LYS A 69 20.70 -13.17 -5.77
N MET A 70 20.58 -12.94 -4.47
CA MET A 70 21.65 -13.03 -3.48
C MET A 70 21.61 -14.36 -2.70
N GLU A 71 20.86 -15.35 -3.20
CA GLU A 71 20.58 -16.63 -2.54
C GLU A 71 19.86 -16.50 -1.20
N LEU A 72 19.19 -15.38 -0.92
CA LEU A 72 18.45 -15.17 0.32
C LEU A 72 16.95 -15.35 0.11
N THR A 73 16.30 -16.00 1.07
CA THR A 73 14.84 -16.13 1.10
C THR A 73 14.27 -15.15 2.12
N LEU A 74 13.15 -14.50 1.80
CA LEU A 74 12.44 -13.61 2.72
C LEU A 74 11.04 -14.17 2.95
N GLU A 75 10.69 -14.39 4.22
CA GLU A 75 9.35 -14.80 4.64
C GLU A 75 8.75 -13.68 5.48
N VAL A 76 7.61 -13.13 5.05
CA VAL A 76 6.93 -12.04 5.78
C VAL A 76 5.65 -12.60 6.40
N SER A 77 5.54 -12.49 7.72
CA SER A 77 4.34 -12.93 8.44
C SER A 77 3.11 -12.10 8.07
N GLU A 78 1.92 -12.70 8.16
CA GLU A 78 0.66 -11.98 7.92
C GLU A 78 0.47 -10.79 8.87
N ALA A 79 0.97 -10.90 10.12
CA ALA A 79 0.98 -9.78 11.07
C ALA A 79 1.82 -8.60 10.57
N ALA A 80 3.01 -8.86 10.01
CA ALA A 80 3.85 -7.82 9.42
C ALA A 80 3.22 -7.19 8.17
N VAL A 81 2.55 -7.99 7.32
CA VAL A 81 1.81 -7.47 6.16
C VAL A 81 0.64 -6.59 6.59
N ALA A 82 -0.16 -7.04 7.57
CA ALA A 82 -1.27 -6.27 8.10
C ALA A 82 -0.79 -4.95 8.73
N GLU A 83 0.33 -4.98 9.43
CA GLU A 83 0.91 -3.77 10.00
C GLU A 83 1.39 -2.82 8.91
N LEU A 84 2.11 -3.31 7.88
CA LEU A 84 2.48 -2.49 6.71
C LEU A 84 1.27 -1.88 6.03
N ALA A 85 0.17 -2.62 5.91
CA ALA A 85 -1.05 -2.12 5.31
C ALA A 85 -1.67 -0.97 6.12
N LYS A 86 -1.67 -1.06 7.45
CA LYS A 86 -2.15 0.03 8.33
C LYS A 86 -1.29 1.29 8.18
N VAL A 87 0.03 1.17 8.23
CA VAL A 87 0.92 2.34 8.18
C VAL A 87 1.08 2.89 6.75
N GLY A 88 0.87 2.05 5.75
CA GLY A 88 0.99 2.38 4.32
C GLY A 88 -0.29 2.88 3.67
N PHE A 89 -1.40 2.90 4.40
CA PHE A 89 -2.68 3.43 3.93
C PHE A 89 -2.84 4.89 4.35
N ASP A 90 -3.06 5.74 3.37
CA ASP A 90 -3.52 7.11 3.59
C ASP A 90 -4.91 7.26 2.96
N PRO A 91 -5.89 7.83 3.67
CA PRO A 91 -7.22 8.03 3.13
C PRO A 91 -7.20 8.83 1.81
N VAL A 92 -6.47 9.95 1.76
CA VAL A 92 -6.45 10.85 0.61
C VAL A 92 -5.57 10.30 -0.53
N PHE A 93 -4.47 9.64 -0.19
CA PHE A 93 -3.47 9.18 -1.16
C PHE A 93 -3.54 7.67 -1.48
N GLY A 94 -4.43 6.92 -0.84
CA GLY A 94 -4.57 5.47 -0.99
C GLY A 94 -3.30 4.71 -0.55
N ALA A 95 -2.94 3.67 -1.30
CA ALA A 95 -1.75 2.85 -1.04
C ALA A 95 -0.41 3.52 -1.41
N ARG A 96 -0.39 4.79 -1.86
CA ARG A 96 0.86 5.46 -2.28
C ARG A 96 1.94 5.49 -1.19
N PRO A 97 1.63 5.71 0.10
CA PRO A 97 2.63 5.66 1.16
C PRO A 97 3.20 4.26 1.40
N LEU A 98 2.53 3.19 0.98
CA LEU A 98 2.91 1.81 1.25
C LEU A 98 4.32 1.47 0.75
N LYS A 99 4.69 1.98 -0.43
CA LYS A 99 6.05 1.80 -0.96
C LYS A 99 7.10 2.39 -0.04
N ARG A 100 6.84 3.59 0.48
CA ARG A 100 7.72 4.26 1.44
C ARG A 100 7.75 3.51 2.77
N ALA A 101 6.61 2.99 3.23
CA ALA A 101 6.54 2.19 4.45
C ALA A 101 7.39 0.91 4.35
N ILE A 102 7.25 0.15 3.25
CA ILE A 102 8.07 -1.05 3.00
C ILE A 102 9.56 -0.69 2.96
N GLN A 103 9.93 0.38 2.25
CA GLN A 103 11.32 0.81 2.19
C GLN A 103 11.89 1.15 3.57
N GLN A 104 11.19 1.97 4.35
CA GLN A 104 11.68 2.45 5.65
C GLN A 104 11.65 1.39 6.74
N ARG A 105 10.64 0.51 6.73
CA ARG A 105 10.39 -0.47 7.79
C ARG A 105 11.03 -1.83 7.51
N ILE A 106 11.20 -2.20 6.24
CA ILE A 106 11.74 -3.50 5.83
C ILE A 106 13.08 -3.34 5.11
N GLU A 107 13.13 -2.65 3.97
CA GLU A 107 14.32 -2.64 3.11
C GLU A 107 15.53 -1.99 3.79
N ASN A 108 15.34 -0.84 4.43
CA ASN A 108 16.42 -0.09 5.07
C ASN A 108 17.02 -0.86 6.26
N PRO A 109 16.24 -1.39 7.23
CA PRO A 109 16.78 -2.24 8.29
C PRO A 109 17.46 -3.50 7.73
N LEU A 110 16.83 -4.17 6.77
CA LEU A 110 17.37 -5.39 6.19
C LEU A 110 18.74 -5.15 5.52
N SER A 111 18.87 -4.05 4.78
CA SER A 111 20.13 -3.66 4.15
C SER A 111 21.26 -3.48 5.17
N LYS A 112 20.96 -2.89 6.34
CA LYS A 112 21.96 -2.75 7.42
C LYS A 112 22.37 -4.12 7.98
N LEU A 113 21.41 -4.99 8.26
CA LEU A 113 21.69 -6.33 8.79
C LEU A 113 22.50 -7.19 7.82
N LEU A 114 22.28 -7.02 6.51
CA LEU A 114 23.07 -7.67 5.48
C LEU A 114 24.51 -7.13 5.42
N LEU A 115 24.69 -5.81 5.54
CA LEU A 115 26.02 -5.18 5.59
C LEU A 115 26.80 -5.58 6.86
N GLU A 116 26.10 -5.79 7.98
CA GLU A 116 26.67 -6.30 9.23
C GLU A 116 27.00 -7.80 9.16
N GLY A 117 26.64 -8.49 8.08
CA GLY A 117 26.89 -9.92 7.90
C GLY A 117 26.00 -10.82 8.76
N LYS A 118 24.85 -10.31 9.25
CA LYS A 118 23.92 -11.07 10.10
C LYS A 118 23.23 -12.21 9.35
N PHE A 119 23.05 -12.07 8.04
CA PHE A 119 22.47 -13.10 7.17
C PHE A 119 23.44 -13.44 6.06
N LEU A 120 23.60 -14.73 5.81
CA LEU A 120 24.50 -15.31 4.83
C LEU A 120 23.70 -15.90 3.65
N PRO A 121 24.34 -16.12 2.49
CA PRO A 121 23.70 -16.80 1.37
C PRO A 121 23.04 -18.12 1.82
N LYS A 122 21.84 -18.39 1.32
CA LYS A 122 20.94 -19.51 1.66
C LYS A 122 20.12 -19.35 2.94
N ASP A 123 20.31 -18.26 3.69
CA ASP A 123 19.46 -17.98 4.84
C ASP A 123 18.02 -17.64 4.45
N THR A 124 17.11 -17.98 5.35
CA THR A 124 15.71 -17.57 5.29
C THR A 124 15.47 -16.51 6.35
N ILE A 125 15.26 -15.28 5.91
CA ILE A 125 15.03 -14.13 6.76
C ILE A 125 13.53 -14.03 7.04
N ARG A 126 13.14 -14.18 8.30
CA ARG A 126 11.74 -14.07 8.73
C ARG A 126 11.46 -12.68 9.28
N VAL A 127 10.43 -12.06 8.73
CA VAL A 127 9.94 -10.74 9.13
C VAL A 127 8.66 -10.87 9.94
N GLY A 128 8.74 -10.45 11.19
CA GLY A 128 7.67 -10.51 12.18
C GLY A 128 7.26 -9.15 12.70
N VAL A 129 6.05 -9.07 13.25
CA VAL A 129 5.59 -8.00 14.15
C VAL A 129 4.79 -8.68 15.25
N ASP A 130 5.03 -8.28 16.51
CA ASP A 130 4.15 -8.62 17.62
C ASP A 130 3.12 -7.49 17.78
N PRO A 131 1.85 -7.69 17.41
CA PRO A 131 0.84 -6.63 17.46
C PRO A 131 0.44 -6.24 18.89
N ILE A 132 0.79 -7.05 19.90
CA ILE A 132 0.40 -6.86 21.31
C ILE A 132 1.55 -6.24 22.10
N GLN A 133 2.75 -6.80 21.98
CA GLN A 133 3.90 -6.39 22.79
C GLN A 133 4.70 -5.25 22.15
N SER A 134 4.80 -5.22 20.82
CA SER A 134 5.64 -4.26 20.08
C SER A 134 5.00 -3.82 18.76
N PRO A 135 3.82 -3.17 18.80
CA PRO A 135 3.12 -2.74 17.58
C PRO A 135 3.99 -1.80 16.74
N GLY A 136 3.99 -2.01 15.42
CA GLY A 136 4.77 -1.23 14.46
C GLY A 136 6.29 -1.47 14.48
N GLN A 137 6.79 -2.35 15.35
CA GLN A 137 8.20 -2.73 15.39
C GLN A 137 8.42 -4.05 14.65
N PHE A 138 9.20 -3.98 13.56
CA PHE A 138 9.51 -5.14 12.73
C PHE A 138 10.75 -5.86 13.26
N SER A 139 10.64 -7.17 13.41
CA SER A 139 11.74 -8.05 13.80
C SER A 139 12.26 -8.84 12.60
N PHE A 140 13.56 -9.10 12.58
CA PHE A 140 14.26 -9.86 11.54
C PHE A 140 15.07 -10.97 12.20
N SER A 141 14.73 -12.21 11.89
CA SER A 141 15.33 -13.43 12.46
C SER A 141 15.71 -14.41 11.38
#